data_AF-A0A800J588-F1
#
_entry.id   AF-A0A800J588-F1
#
_cell.length_a   1.000
_cell.length_b   1.000
_cell.length_c   1.000
_cell.angle_alpha   90.00
_cell.angle_beta   90.00
_cell.angle_gamma   90.00
#
_symmetry.space_group_name_H-M   'P 1'
#
loop_
_entity.id
_entity.type
_entity.pdbx_description
1 polymer ?
#
loop_
_entity_poly.entity_id
_entity_poly.type
_entity_poly.pdbx_seq_one_letter_code
_entity_poly.pdbx_strand_id
1 'polypeptide(L)'
;MRTLPLLTAALAVGLAVGLAAPRADAQTAFVLDDPILVADGQRVAVEGAPLRQERFGTLVLAVPGLGTYTIADEPFEGARRAGEFDGSGLVFAADGVSLRLRSRGPILSEARRPAFVRSEPSRLRTGAAQVRLGGDRSRPAPTERIARGPAPYDRDDAAEPLRTEVQRLRAELARLAAEREQAARQRDGAR
;
A
#
# COMPACT_ATOMS: atom_id res chain seq x y z
N MET A 1 -37.72 -78.37 2.44
CA MET A 1 -38.76 -77.33 2.28
C MET A 1 -38.06 -76.00 2.10
N ARG A 2 -38.37 -75.30 1.02
CA ARG A 2 -37.82 -73.99 0.64
C ARG A 2 -38.61 -72.87 1.34
N THR A 3 -37.92 -71.94 1.98
CA THR A 3 -38.43 -70.59 2.31
C THR A 3 -37.26 -69.59 2.24
N LEU A 4 -37.23 -68.82 1.16
CA LEU A 4 -36.65 -67.45 1.06
C LEU A 4 -37.82 -66.46 1.24
N PRO A 5 -37.63 -65.13 1.32
CA PRO A 5 -36.50 -64.29 1.77
C PRO A 5 -36.98 -63.24 2.80
N LEU A 6 -36.08 -62.46 3.42
CA LEU A 6 -36.46 -61.14 3.94
C LEU A 6 -35.27 -60.18 3.88
N LEU A 7 -35.37 -59.27 2.91
CA LEU A 7 -34.71 -57.96 2.91
C LEU A 7 -34.94 -57.27 4.25
N THR A 8 -33.89 -56.71 4.85
CA THR A 8 -34.00 -55.41 5.50
C THR A 8 -32.65 -54.70 5.44
N ALA A 9 -32.49 -53.85 4.43
CA ALA A 9 -31.47 -52.82 4.42
C ALA A 9 -31.84 -51.78 5.49
N ALA A 10 -31.01 -51.62 6.51
CA ALA A 10 -31.11 -50.50 7.43
C ALA A 10 -29.99 -49.51 7.11
N LEU A 11 -30.35 -48.54 6.27
CA LEU A 11 -29.67 -47.28 6.05
C LEU A 11 -29.76 -46.46 7.34
N ALA A 12 -28.64 -46.11 7.98
CA ALA A 12 -28.62 -45.11 9.04
C ALA A 12 -27.41 -44.19 8.83
N VAL A 13 -27.64 -43.20 7.98
CA VAL A 13 -26.86 -41.98 7.83
C VAL A 13 -26.82 -41.28 9.18
N GLY A 14 -25.64 -41.17 9.79
CA GLY A 14 -25.47 -40.61 11.12
C GLY A 14 -24.40 -39.53 11.17
N LEU A 15 -24.83 -38.29 10.99
CA LEU A 15 -24.22 -37.08 11.52
C LEU A 15 -22.77 -36.75 11.10
N ALA A 16 -22.61 -36.21 9.88
CA ALA A 16 -21.48 -35.34 9.61
C ALA A 16 -21.67 -34.04 10.41
N VAL A 17 -21.03 -33.95 11.58
CA VAL A 17 -20.82 -32.69 12.29
C VAL A 17 -19.89 -31.85 11.42
N GLY A 18 -20.48 -31.08 10.51
CA GLY A 18 -19.80 -29.99 9.85
C GLY A 18 -19.50 -28.93 10.88
N LEU A 19 -18.33 -29.03 11.53
CA LEU A 19 -17.67 -27.91 12.17
C LEU A 19 -17.43 -26.86 11.07
N ALA A 20 -18.42 -25.99 10.87
CA ALA A 20 -18.22 -24.72 10.21
C ALA A 20 -17.33 -23.90 11.14
N ALA A 21 -16.03 -24.15 11.09
CA ALA A 21 -15.06 -23.25 11.68
C ALA A 21 -15.35 -21.86 11.09
N PRO A 22 -15.54 -20.83 11.91
CA PRO A 22 -15.54 -19.47 11.39
C PRO A 22 -14.20 -19.33 10.66
N ARG A 23 -14.23 -19.07 9.35
CA ARG A 23 -13.06 -18.52 8.68
C ARG A 23 -12.75 -17.24 9.46
N ALA A 24 -11.71 -17.29 10.28
CA ALA A 24 -11.12 -16.07 10.79
C ALA A 24 -10.85 -15.22 9.55
N ASP A 25 -11.60 -14.13 9.42
CA ASP A 25 -11.36 -13.09 8.44
C ASP A 25 -9.94 -12.62 8.76
N ALA A 26 -8.95 -13.19 8.06
CA ALA A 26 -7.53 -12.98 8.28
C ALA A 26 -7.30 -11.49 8.10
N GLN A 27 -7.20 -10.79 9.22
CA GLN A 27 -7.27 -9.34 9.26
C GLN A 27 -5.97 -8.83 8.65
N THR A 28 -5.99 -8.53 7.35
CA THR A 28 -4.80 -8.18 6.54
C THR A 28 -4.77 -6.66 6.35
N ALA A 29 -4.71 -5.93 7.45
CA ALA A 29 -4.60 -4.48 7.41
C ALA A 29 -3.26 -4.09 6.79
N PHE A 30 -3.30 -3.13 5.85
CA PHE A 30 -2.13 -2.53 5.24
C PHE A 30 -1.77 -1.23 5.95
N VAL A 31 -0.50 -1.08 6.34
CA VAL A 31 0.02 0.16 6.94
C VAL A 31 1.39 0.51 6.34
N LEU A 32 1.47 1.63 5.62
CA LEU A 32 2.72 2.19 5.14
C LEU A 32 2.99 3.51 5.84
N ASP A 33 3.92 3.50 6.79
CA ASP A 33 4.31 4.66 7.58
C ASP A 33 5.79 4.95 7.35
N ASP A 34 6.12 6.21 7.06
CA ASP A 34 7.49 6.68 6.73
C ASP A 34 8.23 5.76 5.72
N PRO A 35 7.74 5.65 4.47
CA PRO A 35 8.26 4.68 3.53
C PRO A 35 9.66 5.01 3.04
N ILE A 36 10.53 4.00 3.00
CA ILE A 36 11.82 4.04 2.32
C ILE A 36 11.76 3.13 1.11
N LEU A 37 11.86 3.72 -0.09
CA LEU A 37 11.96 2.98 -1.34
C LEU A 37 13.41 2.92 -1.83
N VAL A 38 13.84 1.72 -2.19
CA VAL A 38 15.12 1.45 -2.84
C VAL A 38 14.86 0.75 -4.17
N ALA A 39 15.40 1.28 -5.25
CA ALA A 39 15.38 0.69 -6.59
C ALA A 39 16.82 0.44 -7.04
N ASP A 40 17.18 -0.81 -7.37
CA ASP A 40 18.54 -1.23 -7.74
C ASP A 40 19.63 -0.69 -6.79
N GLY A 41 19.33 -0.72 -5.49
CA GLY A 41 20.24 -0.23 -4.44
C GLY A 41 20.25 1.28 -4.24
N GLN A 42 19.59 2.06 -5.09
CA GLN A 42 19.48 3.52 -4.97
C GLN A 42 18.22 3.92 -4.21
N ARG A 43 18.33 4.87 -3.29
CA ARG A 43 17.17 5.44 -2.60
C ARG A 43 16.39 6.34 -3.54
N VAL A 44 15.07 6.15 -3.55
CA VAL A 44 14.14 6.95 -4.34
C VAL A 44 13.24 7.72 -3.36
N ALA A 45 13.08 9.03 -3.58
CA ALA A 45 12.14 9.83 -2.80
C ALA A 45 10.71 9.28 -2.99
N VAL A 46 9.92 9.26 -1.92
CA VAL A 46 8.55 8.72 -1.93
C VAL A 46 7.55 9.78 -1.50
N GLU A 47 6.42 9.84 -2.20
CA GLU A 47 5.26 10.68 -1.88
C GLU A 47 3.98 9.83 -1.84
N GLY A 48 2.95 10.34 -1.15
CA GLY A 48 1.65 9.67 -1.04
C GLY A 48 1.49 8.77 0.18
N ALA A 49 2.41 8.83 1.14
CA ALA A 49 2.32 8.18 2.44
C ALA A 49 2.14 9.24 3.56
N PRO A 50 1.59 8.88 4.73
CA PRO A 50 1.23 7.53 5.18
C PRO A 50 -0.01 6.95 4.48
N LEU A 51 -0.09 5.62 4.37
CA LEU A 51 -1.24 4.88 3.83
C LEU A 51 -1.74 3.85 4.84
N ARG A 52 -3.06 3.71 4.95
CA ARG A 52 -3.70 2.70 5.80
C ARG A 52 -4.95 2.12 5.13
N GLN A 53 -5.12 0.81 5.21
CA GLN A 53 -6.31 0.09 4.73
C GLN A 53 -6.62 -1.08 5.66
N GLU A 54 -7.88 -1.28 6.04
CA GLU A 54 -8.25 -2.40 6.92
C GLU A 54 -8.16 -3.77 6.25
N ARG A 55 -8.45 -3.81 4.95
CA ARG A 55 -8.28 -4.99 4.09
C ARG A 55 -7.41 -4.61 2.92
N PHE A 56 -6.24 -5.24 2.83
CA PHE A 56 -5.31 -4.95 1.75
C PHE A 56 -5.90 -5.37 0.39
N GLY A 57 -6.15 -4.38 -0.48
CA GLY A 57 -6.62 -4.62 -1.85
C GLY A 57 -5.45 -4.73 -2.82
N THR A 58 -4.94 -3.58 -3.22
CA THR A 58 -3.75 -3.44 -4.05
C THR A 58 -2.95 -2.20 -3.63
N LEU A 59 -1.63 -2.27 -3.75
CA LEU A 59 -0.73 -1.13 -3.66
C LEU A 59 -0.29 -0.75 -5.07
N VAL A 60 -0.41 0.52 -5.45
CA VAL A 60 0.12 1.02 -6.70
C VAL A 60 1.33 1.91 -6.40
N LEU A 61 2.48 1.51 -6.92
CA LEU A 61 3.75 2.20 -6.81
C LEU A 61 4.19 2.69 -8.20
N ALA A 62 4.15 4.00 -8.43
CA ALA A 62 4.64 4.60 -9.67
C ALA A 62 6.06 5.16 -9.44
N VAL A 63 7.06 4.55 -10.08
CA VAL A 63 8.47 4.96 -9.98
C VAL A 63 8.90 5.63 -11.29
N PRO A 64 9.29 6.91 -11.29
CA PRO A 64 9.75 7.62 -12.47
C PRO A 64 10.89 6.88 -13.18
N GLY A 65 10.80 6.78 -14.51
CA GLY A 65 11.79 6.09 -15.33
C GLY A 65 11.70 4.55 -15.32
N LEU A 66 11.09 3.94 -14.31
CA LEU A 66 11.05 2.47 -14.15
C LEU A 66 9.69 1.86 -14.50
N GLY A 67 8.60 2.43 -14.00
CA GLY A 67 7.29 1.80 -14.21
C GLY A 67 6.24 2.19 -13.20
N THR A 68 5.01 1.74 -13.46
CA THR A 68 3.98 1.59 -12.45
C THR A 68 3.91 0.12 -12.08
N TYR A 69 3.87 -0.17 -10.79
CA TYR A 69 3.78 -1.50 -10.23
C TYR A 69 2.49 -1.59 -9.44
N THR A 70 1.57 -2.42 -9.90
CA THR A 70 0.40 -2.82 -9.12
C THR A 70 0.76 -4.08 -8.35
N ILE A 71 0.67 -4.03 -7.02
CA ILE A 71 1.12 -5.09 -6.12
C ILE A 71 -0.06 -5.57 -5.27
N ALA A 72 -0.15 -6.88 -5.07
CA ALA A 72 -1.12 -7.49 -4.18
C ALA A 72 -0.55 -8.73 -3.47
N ASP A 73 -1.23 -9.18 -2.42
CA ASP A 73 -0.91 -10.37 -1.62
C ASP A 73 -1.61 -11.65 -2.10
N GLU A 74 -2.36 -11.55 -3.21
CA GLU A 74 -3.05 -12.63 -3.90
C GLU A 74 -2.93 -12.46 -5.43
N PRO A 75 -3.01 -13.54 -6.22
CA PRO A 75 -2.98 -13.46 -7.68
C PRO A 75 -4.08 -12.54 -8.23
N PHE A 76 -3.79 -11.86 -9.35
CA PHE A 76 -4.76 -11.08 -10.12
C PHE A 76 -4.37 -11.02 -11.60
N GLU A 77 -5.27 -10.50 -12.44
CA GLU A 77 -5.09 -10.49 -13.89
C GLU A 77 -3.83 -9.72 -14.34
N GLY A 78 -2.99 -10.40 -15.12
CA GLY A 78 -1.72 -9.87 -15.63
C GLY A 78 -0.60 -9.81 -14.59
N ALA A 79 -0.85 -10.21 -13.33
CA ALA A 79 0.16 -10.25 -12.29
C ALA A 79 0.98 -11.55 -12.34
N ARG A 80 2.27 -11.43 -12.04
CA ARG A 80 3.15 -12.57 -11.76
C ARG A 80 3.56 -12.54 -10.29
N ARG A 81 3.78 -13.71 -9.69
CA ARG A 81 4.46 -13.77 -8.39
C ARG A 81 5.90 -13.28 -8.57
N ALA A 82 6.24 -12.16 -7.94
CA ALA A 82 7.48 -11.45 -8.19
C ALA A 82 8.24 -11.09 -6.90
N GLY A 83 7.68 -11.40 -5.74
CA GLY A 83 8.29 -11.05 -4.47
C GLY A 83 7.56 -11.58 -3.24
N GLU A 84 7.83 -10.93 -2.11
CA GLU A 84 7.29 -11.29 -0.80
C GLU A 84 7.12 -10.02 0.06
N PHE A 85 6.05 -10.01 0.85
CA PHE A 85 5.89 -9.15 2.02
C PHE A 85 6.57 -9.82 3.21
N ASP A 86 7.57 -9.18 3.80
CA ASP A 86 8.41 -9.74 4.88
C ASP A 86 8.10 -9.15 6.28
N GLY A 87 6.83 -8.77 6.49
CA GLY A 87 6.40 -8.05 7.69
C GLY A 87 6.62 -6.55 7.52
N SER A 88 7.85 -6.05 7.69
CA SER A 88 8.14 -4.60 7.61
C SER A 88 8.39 -4.05 6.21
N GLY A 89 8.46 -4.94 5.21
CA GLY A 89 8.85 -4.57 3.87
C GLY A 89 8.17 -5.40 2.80
N LEU A 90 8.32 -4.91 1.59
CA LEU A 90 7.96 -5.56 0.34
C LEU A 90 9.23 -5.58 -0.51
N VAL A 91 9.66 -6.78 -0.91
CA VAL A 91 10.79 -6.97 -1.82
C VAL A 91 10.29 -7.72 -3.04
N PHE A 92 10.54 -7.18 -4.22
CA PHE A 92 10.19 -7.85 -5.47
C PHE A 92 11.14 -7.47 -6.61
N ALA A 93 11.16 -8.31 -7.64
CA ALA A 93 11.87 -8.03 -8.88
C ALA A 93 10.87 -8.03 -10.05
N ALA A 94 10.92 -6.97 -10.87
CA ALA A 94 10.10 -6.86 -12.06
C ALA A 94 10.88 -6.15 -13.16
N ASP A 95 10.85 -6.71 -14.36
CA ASP A 95 11.44 -6.14 -15.59
C ASP A 95 12.93 -5.82 -15.45
N GLY A 96 13.66 -6.70 -14.76
CA GLY A 96 15.10 -6.57 -14.53
C GLY A 96 15.47 -5.63 -13.37
N VAL A 97 14.48 -5.00 -12.73
CA VAL A 97 14.69 -4.05 -11.62
C VAL A 97 14.36 -4.73 -10.29
N SER A 98 15.21 -4.54 -9.28
CA SER A 98 14.94 -4.94 -7.91
C SER A 98 14.39 -3.77 -7.09
N LEU A 99 13.21 -3.95 -6.50
CA LEU A 99 12.53 -2.95 -5.70
C LEU A 99 12.35 -3.44 -4.27
N ARG A 100 12.69 -2.56 -3.32
CA ARG A 100 12.49 -2.77 -1.90
C ARG A 100 11.79 -1.56 -1.30
N LEU A 101 10.56 -1.77 -0.85
CA LEU A 101 9.80 -0.80 -0.07
C LEU A 101 9.83 -1.23 1.40
N ARG A 102 10.21 -0.33 2.29
CA ARG A 102 10.17 -0.56 3.74
C ARG A 102 9.25 0.45 4.40
N SER A 103 8.57 0.01 5.44
CA SER A 103 7.78 0.82 6.35
C SER A 103 8.45 0.83 7.72
N ARG A 104 8.16 1.86 8.52
CA ARG A 104 8.60 1.92 9.93
C ARG A 104 7.96 0.81 10.78
N GLY A 105 6.73 0.42 10.45
CA GLY A 105 6.01 -0.69 11.07
C GLY A 105 5.76 -1.85 10.10
N PRO A 106 5.09 -2.91 10.54
CA PRO A 106 4.62 -3.96 9.63
C PRO A 106 3.72 -3.40 8.53
N ILE A 107 4.01 -3.71 7.27
CA ILE A 107 3.21 -3.37 6.10
C ILE A 107 1.91 -4.16 6.09
N LEU A 108 1.97 -5.45 6.43
CA LEU A 108 0.82 -6.31 6.62
C LEU A 108 0.79 -6.78 8.07
N SER A 109 -0.41 -6.86 8.66
CA SER A 109 -0.61 -7.30 10.04
C SER A 109 -0.31 -8.78 10.30
N GLU A 110 -0.16 -9.61 9.26
CA GLU A 110 0.13 -11.05 9.38
C GLU A 110 1.54 -11.44 8.86
N ALA A 111 1.86 -12.73 9.02
CA ALA A 111 3.11 -13.37 8.61
C ALA A 111 3.41 -13.21 7.11
N ARG A 112 4.65 -13.55 6.72
CA ARG A 112 5.17 -13.50 5.35
C ARG A 112 4.17 -13.94 4.28
N ARG A 113 3.93 -13.10 3.26
CA ARG A 113 3.00 -13.39 2.16
C ARG A 113 3.66 -13.20 0.79
N PRO A 114 3.31 -14.02 -0.21
CA PRO A 114 3.76 -13.78 -1.58
C PRO A 114 3.25 -12.42 -2.09
N ALA A 115 4.07 -11.74 -2.89
CA ALA A 115 3.69 -10.53 -3.60
C ALA A 115 3.51 -10.84 -5.09
N PHE A 116 2.33 -10.50 -5.60
CA PHE A 116 1.97 -10.57 -7.01
C PHE A 116 2.05 -9.17 -7.61
N VAL A 117 2.78 -9.03 -8.70
CA VAL A 117 3.10 -7.73 -9.31
C VAL A 117 2.75 -7.75 -10.78
N ARG A 118 2.00 -6.74 -11.21
CA ARG A 118 1.86 -6.35 -12.61
C ARG A 118 2.60 -5.05 -12.82
N SER A 119 3.45 -4.99 -13.85
CA SER A 119 4.22 -3.81 -14.20
C SER A 119 3.72 -3.21 -15.51
N GLU A 120 3.62 -1.88 -15.53
CA GLU A 120 3.36 -1.10 -16.74
C GLU A 120 4.46 -0.04 -16.93
N PRO A 121 4.90 0.24 -18.17
CA PRO A 121 5.91 1.26 -18.41
C PRO A 121 5.42 2.64 -17.97
N SER A 122 6.29 3.38 -17.27
CA SER A 122 5.95 4.71 -16.78
C SER A 122 6.06 5.76 -17.88
N ARG A 123 5.10 6.69 -17.91
CA ARG A 123 5.20 7.92 -18.70
C ARG A 123 5.94 9.02 -17.93
N LEU A 124 6.09 8.87 -16.61
CA LEU A 124 6.84 9.81 -15.77
C LEU A 124 8.34 9.54 -15.92
N ARG A 125 9.11 10.61 -16.15
CA ARG A 125 10.57 10.55 -16.33
C ARG A 125 11.34 11.08 -15.12
N THR A 126 10.72 11.95 -14.33
CA THR A 126 11.34 12.63 -13.18
C THR A 126 10.35 12.76 -12.03
N GLY A 127 10.86 13.10 -10.84
CA GLY A 127 10.06 13.32 -9.62
C GLY A 127 10.25 12.24 -8.55
N ALA A 128 9.43 12.32 -7.51
CA ALA A 128 9.35 11.28 -6.48
C ALA A 128 8.52 10.07 -6.97
N ALA A 129 8.79 8.91 -6.39
CA ALA A 129 7.92 7.75 -6.53
C ALA A 129 6.60 8.00 -5.78
N GLN A 130 5.49 7.67 -6.42
CA GLN A 130 4.17 7.83 -5.82
C GLN A 130 3.66 6.48 -5.31
N VAL A 131 3.27 6.43 -4.04
CA VAL A 131 2.55 5.29 -3.47
C VAL A 131 1.09 5.66 -3.25
N ARG A 132 0.19 4.75 -3.59
CA ARG A 132 -1.25 4.91 -3.38
C ARG A 132 -1.92 3.55 -3.23
N LEU A 133 -3.02 3.52 -2.49
CA LEU A 133 -3.87 2.33 -2.41
C LEU A 133 -4.77 2.27 -3.65
N GLY A 134 -4.87 1.09 -4.26
CA GLY A 134 -5.89 0.77 -5.24
C GLY A 134 -7.18 0.29 -4.56
N GLY A 135 -8.30 0.34 -5.29
CA GLY A 135 -9.62 -0.02 -4.75
C GLY A 135 -9.69 -1.46 -4.23
N ASP A 136 -10.62 -1.68 -3.30
CA ASP A 136 -11.03 -3.01 -2.83
C ASP A 136 -11.57 -3.83 -4.01
N ARG A 137 -11.06 -5.05 -4.20
CA ARG A 137 -11.47 -5.94 -5.31
C ARG A 137 -12.94 -6.37 -5.20
N SER A 138 -13.60 -6.08 -4.08
CA SER A 138 -15.02 -6.39 -3.81
C SER A 138 -16.01 -5.48 -4.56
N ARG A 139 -15.55 -4.52 -5.36
CA ARG A 139 -16.42 -3.68 -6.21
C ARG A 139 -16.18 -4.04 -7.68
N PRO A 140 -17.22 -4.43 -8.46
CA PRO A 140 -17.04 -4.68 -9.88
C PRO A 140 -16.47 -3.41 -10.54
N ALA A 141 -15.48 -3.61 -11.41
CA ALA A 141 -14.91 -2.54 -12.21
C ALA A 141 -16.06 -1.80 -12.91
N PRO A 142 -16.16 -0.46 -12.79
CA PRO A 142 -17.11 0.26 -13.61
C PRO A 142 -16.68 0.04 -15.05
N THR A 143 -17.57 -0.62 -15.81
CA THR A 143 -17.46 -0.84 -17.24
C THR A 143 -17.04 0.47 -17.91
N GLU A 144 -15.99 0.40 -18.72
CA GLU A 144 -15.48 1.53 -19.50
C GLU A 144 -16.62 2.25 -20.22
N ARG A 145 -16.97 3.44 -19.72
CA ARG A 145 -17.49 4.51 -20.57
C ARG A 145 -16.32 5.40 -20.95
N ILE A 146 -15.71 5.08 -22.09
CA ILE A 146 -15.05 6.10 -22.91
C ILE A 146 -16.16 7.05 -23.36
N ALA A 147 -16.39 8.12 -22.60
CA ALA A 147 -17.20 9.24 -23.06
C ALA A 147 -16.88 10.48 -22.21
N ARG A 148 -16.19 11.42 -22.88
CA ARG A 148 -16.21 12.88 -22.66
C ARG A 148 -15.68 13.36 -21.30
N GLY A 149 -14.59 14.13 -21.38
CA GLY A 149 -13.91 14.69 -20.21
C GLY A 149 -14.88 15.33 -19.20
N PRO A 150 -14.69 15.12 -17.90
CA PRO A 150 -15.41 15.87 -16.90
C PRO A 150 -14.82 17.28 -16.78
N ALA A 151 -15.74 18.23 -16.71
CA ALA A 151 -15.60 19.65 -16.43
C ALA A 151 -14.61 19.97 -15.29
N PRO A 152 -14.04 21.20 -15.27
CA PRO A 152 -13.06 21.61 -14.27
C PRO A 152 -13.70 21.53 -12.88
N TYR A 153 -13.12 20.73 -12.00
CA TYR A 153 -13.40 20.85 -10.57
C TYR A 153 -12.72 22.13 -10.08
N ASP A 154 -13.53 23.07 -9.60
CA ASP A 154 -13.12 24.24 -8.85
C ASP A 154 -12.12 23.84 -7.76
N ARG A 155 -10.86 24.20 -8.00
CA ARG A 155 -9.75 24.11 -7.06
C ARG A 155 -9.49 25.55 -6.62
N ASP A 156 -10.10 25.97 -5.52
CA ASP A 156 -9.61 27.16 -4.81
C ASP A 156 -9.77 27.14 -3.28
N ASP A 157 -10.57 26.27 -2.66
CA ASP A 157 -10.81 26.41 -1.20
C ASP A 157 -9.89 25.60 -0.24
N ALA A 158 -8.98 24.76 -0.74
CA ALA A 158 -8.12 23.92 0.14
C ALA A 158 -6.65 24.37 0.25
N ALA A 159 -6.23 25.41 -0.49
CA ALA A 159 -4.83 25.84 -0.56
C ALA A 159 -4.44 26.90 0.48
N GLU A 160 -5.40 27.69 0.97
CA GLU A 160 -5.19 28.78 1.92
C GLU A 160 -4.71 28.34 3.34
N PRO A 161 -5.26 27.28 3.97
CA PRO A 161 -4.82 26.90 5.31
C PRO A 161 -3.38 26.36 5.32
N LEU A 162 -2.96 25.67 4.24
CA LEU A 162 -1.61 25.11 4.11
C LEU A 162 -0.56 26.18 3.81
N ARG A 163 -0.89 27.19 3.01
CA ARG A 163 0.02 28.32 2.74
C ARG A 163 0.24 29.17 3.98
N THR A 164 -0.81 29.39 4.76
CA THR A 164 -0.73 30.12 6.03
C THR A 164 0.16 29.39 7.03
N GLU A 165 0.02 28.07 7.14
CA GLU A 165 0.82 27.27 8.06
C GLU A 165 2.30 27.20 7.64
N VAL A 166 2.59 27.06 6.35
CA VAL A 166 3.98 27.09 5.85
C VAL A 166 4.64 28.45 6.10
N GLN A 167 3.90 29.56 5.93
CA GLN A 167 4.42 30.90 6.22
C GLN A 167 4.67 31.10 7.72
N ARG A 168 3.77 30.61 8.57
CA ARG A 168 3.93 30.64 10.02
C ARG A 168 5.18 29.89 10.47
N LEU A 169 5.36 28.65 10.00
CA LEU A 169 6.52 27.82 10.33
C LEU A 169 7.83 28.45 9.83
N ARG A 170 7.82 29.09 8.66
CA ARG A 170 8.98 29.83 8.15
C ARG A 170 9.34 31.04 9.01
N ALA A 171 8.35 31.81 9.46
CA ALA A 171 8.57 32.94 10.36
C ALA A 171 9.12 32.48 11.73
N GLU A 172 8.63 31.35 12.24
CA GLU A 172 9.08 30.78 13.50
C GLU A 172 10.55 30.28 13.42
N LEU A 173 10.91 29.61 12.31
CA LEU A 173 12.30 29.21 12.05
C LEU A 173 13.24 30.41 11.91
N ALA A 174 12.83 31.47 11.22
CA ALA A 174 13.63 32.69 11.08
C ALA A 174 13.88 33.37 12.43
N ARG A 175 12.85 33.40 13.30
CA ARG A 175 12.99 33.94 14.66
C ARG A 175 13.97 33.13 15.50
N LEU A 176 13.84 31.80 15.50
CA LEU A 176 14.75 30.92 16.25
C LEU A 176 16.19 31.05 15.76
N ALA A 177 16.40 31.17 14.45
CA ALA A 177 17.73 31.41 13.89
C ALA A 177 18.33 32.74 14.38
N ALA A 178 17.55 33.81 14.39
CA ALA A 178 17.99 35.11 14.89
C ALA A 178 18.28 35.09 16.41
N GLU A 179 17.46 34.42 17.20
CA GLU A 179 17.68 34.25 18.65
C GLU A 179 18.97 33.47 18.93
N ARG A 180 19.26 32.42 18.14
CA ARG A 180 20.53 31.67 18.28
C ARG A 180 21.74 32.49 17.89
N GLU A 181 21.64 33.33 16.86
CA GLU A 181 22.73 34.21 16.45
C GLU A 181 23.01 35.29 17.50
N GLN A 182 21.97 35.88 18.10
CA GLN A 182 22.12 36.83 19.20
C GLN A 182 22.73 36.19 20.45
N ALA A 183 22.30 34.97 20.79
CA ALA A 183 22.89 34.22 21.91
C ALA A 183 24.37 33.87 21.68
N ALA A 184 24.76 33.57 20.43
CA ALA A 184 26.16 33.35 20.07
C ALA A 184 26.98 34.62 20.22
N ARG A 185 26.51 35.76 19.71
CA ARG A 185 27.19 37.06 19.83
C ARG A 185 27.33 37.52 21.28
N GLN A 186 26.30 37.30 22.12
CA GLN A 186 26.37 37.62 23.56
C GLN A 186 27.38 36.73 24.31
N ARG A 187 27.55 35.48 23.89
CA ARG A 187 28.58 34.58 24.46
C ARG A 187 29.99 34.98 24.06
N ASP A 188 30.19 35.45 22.84
CA ASP A 188 31.52 35.85 22.35
C ASP A 188 31.94 37.24 22.84
N GLY A 189 30.99 38.15 23.12
CA GLY A 189 31.28 39.48 23.69
C GLY A 189 31.48 39.51 25.21
N ALA A 190 31.29 38.38 25.90
CA ALA A 190 31.48 38.23 27.35
C ALA A 190 32.83 37.59 27.74
N ARG A 191 33.75 37.47 26.79
CA ARG A 191 35.16 37.06 26.97
C ARG A 191 36.08 38.22 26.65
#